data_AF-A0A3M4KEK8-F1
#
_entry.id   AF-A0A3M4KEK8-F1
#
_cell.length_a   1.000
_cell.length_b   1.000
_cell.length_c   1.000
_cell.angle_alpha   90.00
_cell.angle_beta   90.00
_cell.angle_gamma   90.00
#
_symmetry.space_group_name_H-M   'P 1'
#
loop_
_entity.id
_entity.type
_entity.pdbx_description
1 polymer ?
#
loop_
_entity_poly.entity_id
_entity_poly.type
_entity_poly.pdbx_seq_one_letter_code
_entity_poly.pdbx_strand_id
1 'polypeptide(L)'
;RSVPFVTLDYNQRIYNAQEQLYLVRTNGGHYLVQTLDNVFYYFGEVPDDNQPVPLERIENALGHFLHFVRSEDGVLTDICATGGQRVHLHYD
;
A
#
# COMPACT_ATOMS: atom_id res chain seq x y z
N ARG A 1 -12.06 7.99 -3.43
CA ARG A 1 -12.66 6.82 -4.11
C ARG A 1 -12.40 5.62 -3.22
N SER A 2 -13.40 4.79 -2.96
CA SER A 2 -13.28 3.62 -2.07
C SER A 2 -13.47 2.35 -2.88
N VAL A 3 -12.57 1.38 -2.72
CA VAL A 3 -12.70 0.05 -3.33
C VAL A 3 -13.18 -0.88 -2.23
N PRO A 4 -14.33 -1.56 -2.38
CA PRO A 4 -14.82 -2.48 -1.36
C PRO A 4 -13.82 -3.64 -1.20
N PHE A 5 -13.29 -3.80 0.01
CA PHE A 5 -12.43 -4.93 0.33
C PHE A 5 -13.33 -6.14 0.58
N VAL A 6 -13.20 -7.15 -0.28
CA VAL A 6 -13.68 -8.49 0.04
C VAL A 6 -12.60 -9.15 0.87
N THR A 7 -12.98 -9.76 2.00
CA THR A 7 -12.04 -10.54 2.80
C THR A 7 -11.49 -11.68 1.95
N LEU A 8 -10.18 -11.74 1.81
CA LEU A 8 -9.47 -12.78 1.06
C LEU A 8 -8.87 -13.80 2.03
N ASP A 9 -8.77 -15.05 1.60
CA ASP A 9 -7.94 -16.04 2.26
C ASP A 9 -6.44 -15.73 2.07
N TYR A 10 -5.59 -16.36 2.87
CA TYR A 10 -4.14 -16.24 2.72
C TYR A 10 -3.70 -16.70 1.32
N ASN A 11 -2.77 -15.95 0.72
CA ASN A 11 -2.26 -16.16 -0.64
C ASN A 11 -3.28 -15.96 -1.78
N GLN A 12 -4.46 -15.43 -1.49
CA GLN A 12 -5.48 -15.23 -2.51
C GLN A 12 -5.32 -13.86 -3.19
N ARG A 13 -5.73 -13.80 -4.45
CA ARG A 13 -5.92 -12.55 -5.18
C ARG A 13 -7.23 -12.53 -5.94
N ILE A 14 -7.83 -11.36 -6.06
CA ILE A 14 -9.03 -11.12 -6.87
C ILE A 14 -8.79 -9.96 -7.82
N TYR A 15 -9.30 -10.08 -9.05
CA TYR A 15 -9.19 -9.05 -10.07
C TYR A 15 -10.43 -8.15 -10.07
N ASN A 16 -10.23 -6.84 -10.02
CA ASN A 16 -11.27 -5.85 -10.25
C ASN A 16 -11.18 -5.33 -11.69
N ALA A 17 -12.10 -5.77 -12.54
CA ALA A 17 -12.13 -5.37 -13.96
C ALA A 17 -12.51 -3.89 -14.18
N GLN A 18 -13.21 -3.24 -13.25
CA GLN A 18 -13.55 -1.82 -13.38
C GLN A 18 -12.33 -0.93 -13.16
N GLU A 19 -11.50 -1.28 -12.18
CA GLU A 19 -10.30 -0.53 -11.80
C GLU A 19 -9.02 -1.07 -12.46
N GLN A 20 -9.09 -2.21 -13.15
CA GLN A 20 -7.96 -2.90 -13.78
C GLN A 20 -6.79 -3.16 -12.81
N LEU A 21 -7.11 -3.69 -11.63
CA LEU A 21 -6.14 -3.99 -10.57
C LEU A 21 -6.49 -5.28 -9.83
N TYR A 22 -5.51 -5.86 -9.16
CA TYR A 22 -5.69 -6.97 -8.24
C TYR A 22 -5.68 -6.48 -6.80
N LEU A 23 -6.58 -7.02 -5.99
CA LEU A 23 -6.42 -7.04 -4.54
C LEU A 23 -5.78 -8.38 -4.16
N VAL A 24 -4.74 -8.35 -3.34
CA VAL A 24 -3.95 -9.53 -2.94
C VAL A 24 -3.86 -9.58 -1.42
N ARG A 25 -4.02 -10.77 -0.83
CA ARG A 25 -3.65 -11.05 0.56
C ARG A 25 -2.44 -11.98 0.58
N THR A 26 -1.33 -11.50 1.10
CA THR A 26 -0.07 -12.27 1.19
C THR A 26 -0.19 -13.44 2.17
N ASN A 27 0.78 -14.37 2.13
CA ASN A 27 0.90 -15.42 3.15
C ASN A 27 1.06 -14.86 4.58
N GLY A 28 1.66 -13.67 4.72
CA GLY A 28 1.79 -12.98 6.01
C GLY A 28 0.50 -12.27 6.46
N GLY A 29 -0.58 -12.35 5.67
CA GLY A 29 -1.86 -11.73 6.00
C GLY A 29 -2.02 -10.27 5.56
N HIS A 30 -0.96 -9.64 5.05
CA HIS A 30 -1.01 -8.26 4.56
C HIS A 30 -1.76 -8.13 3.25
N TYR A 31 -2.45 -7.00 3.08
CA TYR A 31 -3.12 -6.65 1.85
C TYR A 31 -2.26 -5.75 0.96
N LEU A 32 -2.30 -6.02 -0.35
CA LEU A 32 -1.64 -5.26 -1.40
C LEU A 32 -2.64 -4.97 -2.51
N VAL A 33 -2.50 -3.82 -3.16
CA VAL A 33 -3.09 -3.58 -4.48
C VAL A 33 -2.00 -3.70 -5.52
N GLN A 34 -2.22 -4.50 -6.56
CA GLN A 34 -1.28 -4.71 -7.66
C GLN A 34 -1.90 -4.25 -8.98
N THR A 35 -1.22 -3.36 -9.69
CA THR A 35 -1.60 -2.95 -11.06
C THR A 35 -1.10 -3.97 -12.09
N LEU A 36 -1.65 -3.90 -13.31
CA LEU A 36 -1.28 -4.81 -14.40
C LEU A 36 0.19 -4.68 -14.83
N ASP A 37 0.81 -3.51 -14.64
CA ASP A 37 2.22 -3.24 -14.90
C ASP A 37 3.15 -3.58 -13.72
N ASN A 38 2.64 -4.31 -12.72
CA ASN A 38 3.37 -4.75 -11.53
C ASN A 38 3.90 -3.59 -10.67
N VAL A 39 3.07 -2.59 -10.44
CA VAL A 39 3.22 -1.66 -9.32
C VAL A 39 2.37 -2.17 -8.15
N PHE A 40 2.98 -2.23 -6.99
CA PHE A 40 2.41 -2.73 -5.74
C PHE A 40 2.20 -1.55 -4.78
N TYR A 41 0.98 -1.40 -4.30
CA TYR A 41 0.59 -0.47 -3.26
C TYR A 41 0.38 -1.27 -1.98
N TYR A 42 1.19 -0.98 -0.97
CA TYR A 42 1.22 -1.69 0.30
C TYR A 42 0.75 -0.79 1.43
N PHE A 43 -0.14 -1.32 2.27
CA PHE A 43 -0.85 -0.60 3.33
C PHE A 43 -0.44 -1.06 4.74
N GLY A 44 0.66 -1.81 4.87
CA GLY A 44 1.09 -2.33 6.16
C GLY A 44 0.30 -3.54 6.64
N GLU A 45 0.19 -3.68 7.95
CA GLU A 45 -0.81 -4.54 8.58
C GLU A 45 -2.18 -3.86 8.50
N VAL A 46 -3.18 -4.56 7.98
CA VAL A 46 -4.54 -4.04 7.85
C VAL A 46 -5.41 -4.67 8.94
N PRO A 47 -5.87 -3.90 9.93
CA PRO A 47 -6.77 -4.40 10.96
C PRO A 47 -8.13 -4.83 10.38
N ASP A 48 -8.78 -5.79 11.02
CA ASP A 48 -10.13 -6.25 10.65
C ASP A 48 -11.20 -5.43 11.39
N ASP A 49 -11.07 -4.10 11.36
CA ASP A 49 -11.98 -3.15 12.03
C ASP A 49 -12.72 -2.23 11.04
N ASN A 50 -12.54 -2.49 9.74
CA ASN A 50 -13.12 -1.75 8.62
C ASN A 50 -12.75 -0.25 8.61
N GLN A 51 -11.68 0.13 9.30
CA GLN A 51 -11.15 1.48 9.25
C GLN A 51 -10.23 1.67 8.03
N PRO A 52 -10.18 2.87 7.44
CA PRO A 52 -9.22 3.18 6.39
C PRO A 52 -7.80 3.10 6.93
N VAL A 53 -6.93 2.36 6.22
CA VAL A 53 -5.49 2.32 6.48
C VAL A 53 -4.73 3.19 5.48
N PRO A 54 -3.69 3.91 5.91
CA PRO A 54 -2.90 4.71 4.99
C PRO A 54 -2.02 3.83 4.09
N LEU A 55 -1.68 4.36 2.90
CA LEU A 55 -0.67 3.76 2.04
C LEU A 55 0.72 3.94 2.68
N GLU A 56 1.46 2.84 2.87
CA GLU A 56 2.80 2.83 3.46
C GLU A 56 3.92 2.75 2.42
N ARG A 57 3.69 2.06 1.30
CA ARG A 57 4.72 1.89 0.28
C ARG A 57 4.13 1.69 -1.11
N ILE A 58 4.82 2.24 -2.10
CA ILE A 58 4.62 1.92 -3.51
C ILE A 58 5.91 1.29 -4.00
N GLU A 59 5.85 0.15 -4.68
CA GLU A 59 7.03 -0.53 -5.20
C GLU A 59 6.74 -1.12 -6.58
N ASN A 60 7.71 -1.08 -7.50
CA ASN A 60 7.57 -1.74 -8.80
C ASN A 60 8.32 -3.08 -8.85
N ALA A 61 8.15 -3.82 -9.94
CA ALA A 61 8.83 -5.11 -10.15
C ALA A 61 10.37 -5.05 -10.17
N LEU A 62 10.97 -3.87 -10.27
CA LEU A 62 12.42 -3.68 -10.23
C LEU A 62 12.95 -3.40 -8.80
N GLY A 63 12.07 -3.37 -7.79
CA GLY A 63 12.42 -3.03 -6.42
C GLY A 63 12.61 -1.53 -6.18
N HIS A 64 12.23 -0.68 -7.15
CA HIS A 64 12.17 0.75 -6.92
C HIS A 64 10.93 1.07 -6.09
N PHE A 65 11.11 1.83 -5.02
CA PHE A 65 10.04 2.11 -4.07
C PHE A 65 9.98 3.58 -3.65
N LEU A 66 8.79 3.94 -3.19
CA LEU A 66 8.51 5.08 -2.31
C LEU A 66 7.93 4.54 -1.01
N HIS A 67 8.47 4.95 0.12
CA HIS A 67 7.99 4.58 1.45
C HIS A 67 7.57 5.84 2.21
N PHE A 68 6.37 5.80 2.78
CA PHE A 68 5.69 6.94 3.38
C PHE A 68 5.73 6.82 4.90
N VAL A 69 6.53 7.66 5.54
CA VAL A 69 6.69 7.69 7.00
C VAL A 69 5.72 8.70 7.58
N ARG A 70 4.98 8.27 8.60
CA ARG A 70 4.03 9.13 9.33
C ARG A 70 4.44 9.24 10.80
N SER A 71 4.10 10.37 11.40
CA SER A 71 4.15 10.56 12.86
C SER A 71 3.05 9.75 13.56
N GLU A 72 3.10 9.69 14.90
CA GLU A 72 2.14 8.94 15.72
C GLU A 72 0.69 9.43 15.55
N ASP A 73 0.48 10.70 15.20
CA ASP A 73 -0.82 11.29 14.89
C ASP A 73 -1.26 11.08 13.43
N GLY A 74 -0.47 10.35 12.64
CA GLY A 74 -0.81 9.96 11.26
C GLY A 74 -0.44 10.97 10.18
N VAL A 75 0.25 12.07 10.52
CA VAL A 75 0.71 13.07 9.55
C VAL A 75 1.90 12.54 8.75
N LEU A 76 1.90 12.70 7.43
CA LEU A 76 3.01 12.26 6.56
C LEU A 76 4.23 13.17 6.77
N THR A 77 5.31 12.67 7.37
CA THR A 77 6.50 13.46 7.67
C THR A 77 7.62 13.26 6.65
N ASP A 78 7.71 12.07 6.04
CA ASP A 78 8.80 11.78 5.11
C ASP A 78 8.37 10.86 3.97
N ILE A 79 9.03 11.05 2.84
CA ILE A 79 9.01 10.13 1.70
C ILE A 79 10.43 9.64 1.46
N CYS A 80 10.66 8.36 1.66
CA CYS A 80 11.93 7.68 1.40
C CYS A 80 11.85 6.96 0.05
N ALA A 81 12.91 7.02 -0.74
CA ALA A 81 13.00 6.34 -2.02
C ALA A 81 14.23 5.44 -2.11
N THR A 82 14.23 4.55 -3.11
CA THR A 82 15.36 3.68 -3.42
C THR A 82 16.65 4.48 -3.59
N GLY A 83 17.77 3.93 -3.11
CA GLY A 83 19.07 4.61 -3.13
C GLY A 83 19.26 5.59 -1.97
N GLY A 84 18.40 5.58 -0.95
CA GLY A 84 18.59 6.33 0.31
C GLY A 84 18.15 7.79 0.26
N GLN A 85 17.44 8.19 -0.80
CA GLN A 85 16.86 9.52 -0.90
C GLN A 85 15.72 9.67 0.13
N ARG A 86 15.66 10.81 0.80
CA ARG A 86 14.61 11.14 1.78
C ARG A 86 14.20 12.59 1.60
N VAL A 87 12.89 12.81 1.48
CA VAL A 87 12.28 14.14 1.48
C VAL A 87 11.51 14.29 2.78
N HIS A 88 11.87 15.29 3.58
CA HIS A 88 11.14 15.66 4.78
C HIS A 88 10.08 16.72 4.43
N LEU A 89 8.85 16.54 4.92
CA LEU A 89 7.73 17.41 4.66
C LEU A 89 7.50 18.33 5.86
N HIS A 90 7.40 19.63 5.59
CA HIS A 90 7.04 20.64 6.58
C HIS A 90 5.68 21.22 6.20
N TYR A 91 4.80 21.34 7.19
CA TYR A 91 3.47 21.93 7.05
C TYR A 91 3.43 23.22 7.86
N ASP A 92 2.77 24.24 7.33
CA ASP A 92 2.54 25.53 8.01
C ASP A 92 1.28 25.51 8.88
#